data_AF-A0A344LW67-F1
#
_entry.id   AF-A0A344LW67-F1
#
_cell.length_a   1.000
_cell.length_b   1.000
_cell.length_c   1.000
_cell.angle_alpha   90.00
_cell.angle_beta   90.00
_cell.angle_gamma   90.00
#
_symmetry.space_group_name_H-M   'P 1'
#
loop_
_entity.id
_entity.type
_entity.pdbx_description
1 polymer ?
#
loop_
_entity_poly.entity_id
_entity_poly.type
_entity_poly.pdbx_seq_one_letter_code
_entity_poly.pdbx_strand_id
1 'polypeptide(L)'
;MTLNKINVGLLSLVFAFSTLNAQQHLDPEYVKVTNERAAKIVTKLDLKNEAKEKAVSNIIAQQFRDLTEIQDGRDAEIKKVKEDTALAKEKQNEKIDKLKSKADESIAKLHKSYIKKLGKELSEDKITEVKDGMTYGVLPITVAGYNDMLPNLTAEQKDYIYKALVEAREHAMDAGSSKEKHGWFGKYKGRINNYLSKQGYDLNKESKDWHERVEQREKAKK
;
A
#
# COMPACT_ATOMS: atom_id res chain seq x y z
N MET A 1 -60.35 43.11 29.76
CA MET A 1 -60.03 43.82 28.50
C MET A 1 -58.54 44.10 28.52
N THR A 2 -57.81 43.62 27.50
CA THR A 2 -56.45 43.98 27.03
C THR A 2 -55.25 43.85 28.00
N LEU A 3 -54.41 42.81 27.91
CA LEU A 3 -53.29 42.49 26.97
C LEU A 3 -51.99 43.32 27.12
N ASN A 4 -50.93 42.58 27.47
CA ASN A 4 -49.52 42.61 27.06
C ASN A 4 -48.70 43.92 27.04
N LYS A 5 -47.50 43.84 27.64
CA LYS A 5 -46.23 44.14 26.95
C LYS A 5 -45.03 43.47 27.65
N ILE A 6 -44.04 43.17 26.81
CA ILE A 6 -42.91 42.25 26.91
C ILE A 6 -41.60 43.01 27.22
N ASN A 7 -40.54 42.26 27.59
CA ASN A 7 -39.07 42.50 27.54
C ASN A 7 -38.38 43.06 28.79
N VAL A 8 -37.11 42.74 29.12
CA VAL A 8 -36.10 41.70 28.81
C VAL A 8 -34.88 42.08 29.70
N GLY A 9 -34.08 41.11 30.13
CA GLY A 9 -32.70 41.31 30.60
C GLY A 9 -32.41 40.63 31.95
N LEU A 10 -31.31 39.91 32.17
CA LEU A 10 -30.16 39.54 31.36
C LEU A 10 -29.48 38.45 32.20
N LEU A 11 -29.48 37.18 31.77
CA LEU A 11 -28.78 36.10 32.48
C LEU A 11 -27.53 35.75 31.66
N SER A 12 -26.39 36.31 32.05
CA SER A 12 -25.09 36.00 31.47
C SER A 12 -24.63 34.60 31.92
N LEU A 13 -24.80 33.60 31.05
CA LEU A 13 -24.20 32.28 31.21
C LEU A 13 -22.87 32.25 30.44
N VAL A 14 -21.76 32.22 31.18
CA VAL A 14 -20.42 31.96 30.64
C VAL A 14 -20.32 30.46 30.35
N PHE A 15 -20.46 30.06 29.09
CA PHE A 15 -20.03 28.75 28.62
C PHE A 15 -18.60 28.84 28.12
N ALA A 16 -17.67 28.34 28.94
CA ALA A 16 -16.32 28.02 28.52
C ALA A 16 -16.40 26.87 27.49
N PHE A 17 -16.14 27.17 26.22
CA PHE A 17 -15.92 26.16 25.20
C PHE A 17 -14.58 25.48 25.47
N SER A 18 -14.63 24.35 26.17
CA SER A 18 -13.54 23.38 26.18
C SER A 18 -13.31 22.85 24.76
N THR A 19 -12.06 22.93 24.34
CA THR A 19 -11.47 22.45 23.09
C THR A 19 -12.06 21.10 22.63
N LEU A 20 -12.81 21.13 21.54
CA LEU A 20 -13.12 19.94 20.75
C LEU A 20 -11.81 19.40 20.17
N ASN A 21 -11.41 18.21 20.63
CA ASN A 21 -10.37 17.41 20.01
C ASN A 21 -10.72 17.19 18.55
N ALA A 22 -9.90 17.71 17.63
CA ALA A 22 -9.89 17.32 16.23
C ALA A 22 -9.23 15.93 16.10
N GLN A 23 -9.81 14.92 16.73
CA GLN A 23 -9.51 13.54 16.39
C GLN A 23 -10.42 13.23 15.21
N GLN A 24 -9.91 13.29 13.97
CA GLN A 24 -10.61 12.71 12.84
C GLN A 24 -10.70 11.20 13.10
N HIS A 25 -11.77 10.76 13.76
CA HIS A 25 -12.05 9.34 13.89
C HIS A 25 -12.20 8.80 12.48
N LEU A 26 -11.37 7.83 12.11
CA LEU A 26 -11.45 7.17 10.80
C LEU A 26 -12.89 6.70 10.57
N ASP A 27 -13.35 6.81 9.33
CA ASP A 27 -14.67 6.36 8.92
C ASP A 27 -14.89 4.89 9.37
N PRO A 28 -15.97 4.60 10.13
CA PRO A 28 -16.25 3.25 10.60
C PRO A 28 -16.28 2.19 9.49
N GLU A 29 -16.74 2.55 8.28
CA GLU A 29 -16.72 1.63 7.13
C GLU A 29 -15.29 1.33 6.68
N TYR A 30 -14.42 2.34 6.65
CA TYR A 30 -13.00 2.13 6.37
C TYR A 30 -12.30 1.27 7.42
N VAL A 31 -12.63 1.45 8.71
CA VAL A 31 -12.14 0.58 9.80
C VAL A 31 -12.56 -0.87 9.56
N LYS A 32 -13.81 -1.11 9.18
CA LYS A 32 -14.33 -2.44 8.84
C LYS A 32 -13.60 -3.05 7.64
N VAL A 33 -13.47 -2.32 6.53
CA VAL A 33 -12.78 -2.79 5.32
C VAL A 33 -11.33 -3.18 5.60
N THR A 34 -10.61 -2.38 6.39
CA THR A 34 -9.22 -2.67 6.76
C THR A 34 -9.10 -3.90 7.66
N ASN A 35 -10.05 -4.10 8.59
CA ASN A 35 -10.14 -5.34 9.39
C ASN A 35 -10.38 -6.57 8.51
N GLU A 36 -11.33 -6.51 7.57
CA GLU A 36 -11.65 -7.62 6.68
C GLU A 36 -10.46 -7.98 5.77
N ARG A 37 -9.74 -6.98 5.26
CA ARG A 37 -8.52 -7.19 4.48
C ARG A 37 -7.43 -7.87 5.31
N ALA A 38 -7.20 -7.38 6.52
CA ALA A 38 -6.21 -7.95 7.44
C ALA A 38 -6.56 -9.40 7.78
N ALA A 39 -7.82 -9.68 8.12
CA ALA A 39 -8.31 -11.03 8.42
C ALA A 39 -8.04 -11.99 7.25
N LYS A 40 -8.37 -11.59 6.00
CA LYS A 40 -8.10 -12.41 4.80
C LYS A 40 -6.62 -12.73 4.59
N ILE A 41 -5.72 -11.82 4.98
CA ILE A 41 -4.26 -12.08 4.92
C ILE A 41 -3.89 -13.09 6.00
N VAL A 42 -4.30 -12.84 7.24
CA VAL A 42 -3.94 -13.69 8.39
C VAL A 42 -4.47 -15.10 8.27
N THR A 43 -5.70 -15.30 7.78
CA THR A 43 -6.27 -16.63 7.56
C THR A 43 -5.39 -17.49 6.66
N LYS A 44 -4.69 -16.90 5.68
CA LYS A 44 -3.79 -17.63 4.79
C LYS A 44 -2.46 -18.02 5.44
N LEU A 45 -2.07 -17.33 6.51
CA LEU A 45 -0.84 -17.64 7.25
C LEU A 45 -0.96 -18.95 8.03
N ASP A 46 -2.20 -19.36 8.35
CA ASP A 46 -2.54 -20.59 9.05
C ASP A 46 -1.73 -20.79 10.35
N LEU A 47 -1.77 -19.79 11.25
CA LEU A 47 -0.90 -19.75 12.43
C LEU A 47 -1.30 -20.74 13.53
N LYS A 48 -2.52 -21.31 13.44
CA LYS A 48 -3.10 -22.24 14.43
C LYS A 48 -3.08 -21.69 15.86
N ASN A 49 -3.12 -20.38 16.00
CA ASN A 49 -3.11 -19.68 17.29
C ASN A 49 -3.96 -18.41 17.19
N GLU A 50 -5.18 -18.49 17.72
CA GLU A 50 -6.19 -17.43 17.60
C GLU A 50 -5.72 -16.09 18.21
N ALA A 51 -5.02 -16.12 19.34
CA ALA A 51 -4.51 -14.92 19.99
C ALA A 51 -3.47 -14.21 19.10
N LYS A 52 -2.55 -14.98 18.49
CA LYS A 52 -1.58 -14.45 17.52
C LYS A 52 -2.25 -13.96 16.25
N GLU A 53 -3.21 -14.70 15.71
CA GLU A 53 -3.95 -14.29 14.51
C GLU A 53 -4.67 -12.96 14.73
N LYS A 54 -5.30 -12.79 15.89
CA LYS A 54 -5.92 -11.52 16.28
C LYS A 54 -4.91 -10.39 16.42
N ALA A 55 -3.76 -10.64 17.06
CA ALA A 55 -2.70 -9.64 17.22
C ALA A 55 -2.14 -9.20 15.86
N VAL A 56 -1.81 -10.14 14.99
CA VAL A 56 -1.29 -9.88 13.63
C VAL A 56 -2.33 -9.17 12.78
N SER A 57 -3.60 -9.57 12.84
CA SER A 57 -4.69 -8.92 12.11
C SER A 57 -4.82 -7.45 12.52
N ASN A 58 -4.76 -7.16 13.82
CA ASN A 58 -4.79 -5.78 14.32
C ASN A 58 -3.57 -4.97 13.85
N ILE A 59 -2.37 -5.57 13.84
CA ILE A 59 -1.14 -4.92 13.36
C ILE A 59 -1.27 -4.55 11.86
N ILE A 60 -1.76 -5.48 11.03
CA ILE A 60 -1.95 -5.26 9.58
C ILE A 60 -3.05 -4.22 9.33
N ALA A 61 -4.19 -4.32 10.02
CA ALA A 61 -5.30 -3.39 9.86
C ALA A 61 -4.88 -1.96 10.24
N GLN A 62 -4.11 -1.82 11.32
CA GLN A 62 -3.60 -0.52 11.74
C GLN A 62 -2.58 0.04 10.73
N GLN A 63 -1.72 -0.79 10.16
CA GLN A 63 -0.78 -0.35 9.12
C GLN A 63 -1.49 0.27 7.91
N PHE A 64 -2.59 -0.32 7.44
CA PHE A 64 -3.38 0.27 6.36
C PHE A 64 -3.91 1.65 6.72
N ARG A 65 -4.37 1.82 7.95
CA ARG A 65 -4.93 3.09 8.44
C ARG A 65 -3.86 4.16 8.60
N ASP A 66 -2.73 3.80 9.21
CA ASP A 66 -1.59 4.70 9.42
C ASP A 66 -1.03 5.19 8.07
N LEU A 67 -0.93 4.30 7.07
CA LEU A 67 -0.55 4.68 5.70
C LEU A 67 -1.55 5.66 5.09
N THR A 68 -2.85 5.37 5.19
CA THR A 68 -3.91 6.25 4.66
C THR A 68 -3.89 7.62 5.30
N GLU A 69 -3.74 7.71 6.62
CA GLU A 69 -3.69 9.00 7.32
C GLU A 69 -2.53 9.88 6.81
N ILE A 70 -1.33 9.31 6.67
CA ILE A 70 -0.17 10.04 6.13
C ILE A 70 -0.42 10.50 4.70
N GLN A 71 -0.98 9.60 3.87
CA GLN A 71 -1.13 9.82 2.44
C GLN A 71 -2.27 10.79 2.12
N ASP A 72 -3.44 10.62 2.73
CA ASP A 72 -4.58 11.51 2.58
C ASP A 72 -4.26 12.91 3.11
N GLY A 73 -3.54 12.99 4.24
CA GLY A 73 -3.04 14.25 4.78
C GLY A 73 -2.12 14.97 3.81
N ARG A 74 -1.14 14.26 3.24
CA ARG A 74 -0.26 14.82 2.19
C ARG A 74 -1.07 15.27 0.97
N ASP A 75 -2.00 14.46 0.49
CA ASP A 75 -2.72 14.71 -0.75
C ASP A 75 -3.68 15.90 -0.61
N ALA A 76 -4.29 16.07 0.57
CA ALA A 76 -5.06 17.26 0.92
C ALA A 76 -4.21 18.54 0.89
N GLU A 77 -3.00 18.51 1.45
CA GLU A 77 -2.07 19.66 1.41
C GLU A 77 -1.58 19.95 -0.01
N ILE A 78 -1.26 18.91 -0.80
CA ILE A 78 -0.89 19.06 -2.21
C ILE A 78 -2.03 19.72 -3.00
N LYS A 79 -3.29 19.33 -2.74
CA LYS A 79 -4.46 19.93 -3.37
C LYS A 79 -4.54 21.43 -3.07
N LYS A 80 -4.41 21.84 -1.81
CA LYS A 80 -4.38 23.25 -1.40
C LYS A 80 -3.28 24.03 -2.13
N VAL A 81 -2.06 23.48 -2.22
CA VAL A 81 -0.94 24.12 -2.93
C VAL A 81 -1.21 24.28 -4.43
N LYS A 82 -1.89 23.32 -5.06
CA LYS A 82 -2.24 23.39 -6.50
C LYS A 82 -3.34 24.42 -6.78
N GLU A 83 -4.26 24.62 -5.83
CA GLU A 83 -5.37 25.57 -5.93
C GLU A 83 -4.95 27.01 -5.57
N ASP A 84 -3.79 27.19 -4.92
CA ASP A 84 -3.21 28.50 -4.62
C ASP A 84 -2.67 29.18 -5.88
N THR A 85 -3.52 29.98 -6.53
CA THR A 85 -3.19 30.75 -7.74
C THR A 85 -2.26 31.93 -7.48
N ALA A 86 -1.99 32.30 -6.22
CA ALA A 86 -1.05 33.37 -5.89
C ALA A 86 0.42 32.90 -5.95
N LEU A 87 0.67 31.59 -5.99
CA LEU A 87 2.00 31.01 -6.12
C LEU A 87 2.35 30.73 -7.59
N ALA A 88 3.54 31.18 -8.00
CA ALA A 88 4.16 30.73 -9.26
C ALA A 88 4.30 29.21 -9.30
N LYS A 89 4.24 28.62 -10.51
CA LYS A 89 4.16 27.17 -10.69
C LYS A 89 5.37 26.43 -10.13
N GLU A 90 6.55 27.04 -10.25
CA GLU A 90 7.82 26.54 -9.75
C GLU A 90 7.77 26.43 -8.21
N LYS A 91 7.26 27.47 -7.54
CA LYS A 91 7.09 27.45 -6.07
C LYS A 91 6.03 26.44 -5.61
N GLN A 92 4.98 26.23 -6.39
CA GLN A 92 4.01 25.15 -6.12
C GLN A 92 4.71 23.79 -6.18
N ASN A 93 5.50 23.53 -7.23
CA ASN A 93 6.22 22.25 -7.40
C ASN A 93 7.20 22.00 -6.26
N GLU A 94 8.02 23.00 -5.87
CA GLU A 94 8.93 22.88 -4.73
C GLU A 94 8.21 22.53 -3.42
N LYS A 95 7.06 23.17 -3.14
CA LYS A 95 6.25 22.86 -1.96
C LYS A 95 5.67 21.45 -2.03
N ILE A 96 5.17 21.03 -3.19
CA ILE A 96 4.64 19.68 -3.41
C ILE A 96 5.72 18.62 -3.18
N ASP A 97 6.94 18.84 -3.67
CA ASP A 97 8.03 17.88 -3.51
C ASP A 97 8.48 17.79 -2.05
N LYS A 98 8.50 18.91 -1.31
CA LYS A 98 8.71 18.90 0.15
C LYS A 98 7.63 18.11 0.89
N LEU A 99 6.35 18.26 0.51
CA LEU A 99 5.25 17.50 1.10
C LEU A 99 5.38 15.99 0.84
N LYS A 100 5.75 15.60 -0.38
CA LYS A 100 6.03 14.19 -0.72
C LYS A 100 7.19 13.65 0.09
N SER A 101 8.33 14.35 0.14
CA SER A 101 9.51 13.93 0.91
C SER A 101 9.19 13.73 2.39
N LYS A 102 8.44 14.65 3.00
CA LYS A 102 8.02 14.53 4.40
C LYS A 102 7.12 13.32 4.64
N ALA A 103 6.20 13.03 3.71
CA ALA A 103 5.37 11.85 3.78
C ALA A 103 6.19 10.57 3.63
N ASP A 104 7.14 10.54 2.68
CA ASP A 104 8.03 9.40 2.45
C ASP A 104 8.89 9.10 3.68
N GLU A 105 9.41 10.13 4.36
CA GLU A 105 10.12 9.97 5.63
C GLU A 105 9.23 9.39 6.75
N SER A 106 7.96 9.80 6.78
CA SER A 106 6.98 9.32 7.77
C SER A 106 6.61 7.86 7.49
N ILE A 107 6.38 7.52 6.23
CA ILE A 107 6.14 6.15 5.76
C ILE A 107 7.35 5.26 6.05
N ALA A 108 8.57 5.73 5.82
CA ALA A 108 9.79 4.94 6.13
C ALA A 108 9.94 4.63 7.63
N LYS A 109 9.57 5.59 8.50
CA LYS A 109 9.53 5.35 9.96
C LYS A 109 8.43 4.36 10.33
N LEU A 110 7.24 4.52 9.75
CA LEU A 110 6.09 3.63 9.95
C LEU A 110 6.44 2.20 9.53
N HIS A 111 7.04 2.02 8.35
CA HIS A 111 7.49 0.74 7.82
C HIS A 111 8.40 0.00 8.80
N LYS A 112 9.45 0.67 9.30
CA LYS A 112 10.37 0.08 10.29
C LYS A 112 9.63 -0.35 11.56
N SER A 113 8.72 0.49 12.05
CA SER A 113 7.90 0.12 13.20
C SER A 113 6.98 -1.06 12.92
N TYR A 114 6.41 -1.14 11.71
CA TYR A 114 5.49 -2.19 11.30
C TYR A 114 6.18 -3.54 11.26
N ILE A 115 7.32 -3.64 10.56
CA ILE A 115 8.12 -4.87 10.51
C ILE A 115 8.55 -5.30 11.91
N LYS A 116 8.96 -4.36 12.77
CA LYS A 116 9.29 -4.67 14.17
C LYS A 116 8.10 -5.19 14.97
N LYS A 117 6.89 -4.67 14.74
CA LYS A 117 5.66 -5.17 15.38
C LYS A 117 5.35 -6.59 14.92
N LEU A 118 5.42 -6.86 13.61
CA LEU A 118 5.21 -8.20 13.07
C LEU A 118 6.23 -9.22 13.57
N GLY A 119 7.52 -8.85 13.64
CA GLY A 119 8.60 -9.73 14.11
C GLY A 119 8.53 -10.13 15.58
N LYS A 120 7.63 -9.52 16.37
CA LYS A 120 7.31 -10.01 17.72
C LYS A 120 6.34 -11.19 17.70
N GLU A 121 5.54 -11.30 16.65
CA GLU A 121 4.45 -12.29 16.56
C GLU A 121 4.78 -13.43 15.59
N LEU A 122 5.55 -13.12 14.54
CA LEU A 122 5.78 -13.94 13.35
C LEU A 122 7.26 -14.23 13.12
N SER A 123 7.55 -15.37 12.48
CA SER A 123 8.86 -15.65 11.87
C SER A 123 9.05 -14.85 10.58
N GLU A 124 10.29 -14.72 10.10
CA GLU A 124 10.61 -14.01 8.84
C GLU A 124 9.84 -14.55 7.63
N ASP A 125 9.63 -15.87 7.54
CA ASP A 125 8.84 -16.48 6.46
C ASP A 125 7.38 -16.03 6.51
N LYS A 126 6.79 -15.96 7.72
CA LYS A 126 5.41 -15.46 7.88
C LYS A 126 5.30 -13.95 7.66
N ILE A 127 6.34 -13.19 7.99
CA ILE A 127 6.40 -11.76 7.61
C ILE A 127 6.41 -11.63 6.08
N THR A 128 7.16 -12.48 5.38
CA THR A 128 7.20 -12.53 3.92
C THR A 128 5.82 -12.83 3.32
N GLU A 129 5.10 -13.80 3.89
CA GLU A 129 3.71 -14.10 3.48
C GLU A 129 2.75 -12.92 3.73
N VAL A 130 2.92 -12.18 4.83
CA VAL A 130 2.15 -10.93 5.08
C VAL A 130 2.43 -9.89 4.00
N LYS A 131 3.71 -9.67 3.67
CA LYS A 131 4.13 -8.74 2.62
C LYS A 131 3.50 -9.12 1.27
N ASP A 132 3.50 -10.40 0.93
CA ASP A 132 2.84 -10.92 -0.27
C ASP A 132 1.32 -10.71 -0.22
N GLY A 133 0.68 -10.98 0.92
CA GLY A 133 -0.75 -10.76 1.12
C GLY A 133 -1.16 -9.30 0.93
N MET A 134 -0.38 -8.36 1.46
CA MET A 134 -0.61 -6.92 1.31
C MET A 134 -0.38 -6.38 -0.12
N THR A 135 0.30 -7.17 -0.95
CA THR A 135 0.68 -6.83 -2.32
C THR A 135 0.08 -7.79 -3.36
N TYR A 136 -1.04 -8.43 -3.01
CA TYR A 136 -1.83 -9.31 -3.89
C TYR A 136 -1.09 -10.53 -4.44
N GLY A 137 0.00 -10.96 -3.78
CA GLY A 137 0.83 -12.08 -4.23
C GLY A 137 1.55 -11.79 -5.55
N VAL A 138 1.72 -10.53 -5.95
CA VAL A 138 2.28 -10.19 -7.26
C VAL A 138 3.70 -10.69 -7.41
N LEU A 139 4.53 -10.67 -6.36
CA LEU A 139 5.89 -11.21 -6.41
C LEU A 139 5.91 -12.69 -6.78
N PRO A 140 5.33 -13.62 -6.01
CA PRO A 140 5.40 -15.05 -6.33
C PRO A 140 4.76 -15.37 -7.69
N ILE A 141 3.64 -14.73 -8.04
CA ILE A 141 2.99 -14.88 -9.35
C ILE A 141 3.93 -14.45 -10.48
N THR A 142 4.61 -13.32 -10.32
CA THR A 142 5.50 -12.78 -11.36
C THR A 142 6.77 -13.64 -11.51
N VAL A 143 7.34 -14.13 -10.41
CA VAL A 143 8.49 -15.07 -10.46
C VAL A 143 8.12 -16.35 -11.20
N ALA A 144 6.96 -16.94 -10.88
CA ALA A 144 6.46 -18.12 -11.57
C ALA A 144 6.27 -17.86 -13.06
N GLY A 145 5.68 -16.71 -13.42
CA GLY A 145 5.49 -16.30 -14.81
C GLY A 145 6.80 -16.17 -15.60
N TYR A 146 7.83 -15.54 -15.02
CA TYR A 146 9.14 -15.46 -15.68
C TYR A 146 9.79 -16.83 -15.86
N ASN A 147 9.73 -17.71 -14.86
CA ASN A 147 10.30 -19.05 -14.95
C ASN A 147 9.60 -19.93 -16.00
N ASP A 148 8.28 -19.78 -16.16
CA ASP A 148 7.51 -20.53 -17.17
C ASP A 148 7.70 -19.96 -18.60
N MET A 149 7.79 -18.63 -18.71
CA MET A 149 8.07 -17.95 -19.98
C MET A 149 9.48 -18.23 -20.48
N LEU A 150 10.46 -18.22 -19.56
CA LEU A 150 11.89 -18.33 -19.86
C LEU A 150 12.48 -19.55 -19.12
N PRO A 151 12.24 -20.79 -19.60
CA PRO A 151 12.64 -22.01 -18.89
C PRO A 151 14.16 -22.14 -18.71
N ASN A 152 14.94 -21.50 -19.58
CA ASN A 152 16.40 -21.57 -19.60
C ASN A 152 17.07 -20.41 -18.83
N LEU A 153 16.35 -19.72 -17.94
CA LEU A 153 16.98 -18.73 -17.04
C LEU A 153 18.06 -19.39 -16.18
N THR A 154 19.24 -18.77 -16.17
CA THR A 154 20.34 -19.12 -15.26
C THR A 154 20.00 -18.81 -13.80
N ALA A 155 20.80 -19.33 -12.86
CA ALA A 155 20.60 -19.07 -11.44
C ALA A 155 20.75 -17.57 -11.12
N GLU A 156 21.72 -16.91 -11.73
CA GLU A 156 22.01 -15.49 -11.57
C GLU A 156 20.85 -14.62 -12.07
N GLN A 157 20.25 -14.96 -13.21
CA GLN A 157 19.11 -14.23 -13.75
C GLN A 157 17.86 -14.42 -12.90
N LYS A 158 17.62 -15.65 -12.39
CA LYS A 158 16.51 -15.93 -11.45
C LYS A 158 16.67 -15.14 -10.16
N ASP A 159 17.88 -15.09 -9.61
CA ASP A 159 18.20 -14.32 -8.41
C ASP A 159 18.00 -12.81 -8.63
N TYR A 160 18.43 -12.28 -9.77
CA TYR A 160 18.19 -10.87 -10.13
C TYR A 160 16.69 -10.55 -10.23
N ILE A 161 15.91 -11.39 -10.92
CA ILE A 161 14.45 -11.24 -11.03
C ILE A 161 13.81 -11.24 -9.64
N TYR A 162 14.17 -12.21 -8.81
CA TYR A 162 13.62 -12.34 -7.46
C TYR A 162 13.95 -11.11 -6.61
N LYS A 163 15.23 -10.70 -6.53
CA LYS A 163 15.66 -9.53 -5.75
C LYS A 163 14.99 -8.24 -6.21
N ALA A 164 14.86 -8.03 -7.52
CA ALA A 164 14.17 -6.87 -8.07
C ALA A 164 12.69 -6.86 -7.68
N LEU A 165 12.01 -8.01 -7.65
CA LEU A 165 10.62 -8.09 -7.22
C LEU A 165 10.46 -7.98 -5.70
N VAL A 166 11.44 -8.44 -4.90
CA VAL A 166 11.49 -8.18 -3.45
C VAL A 166 11.56 -6.67 -3.19
N GLU A 167 12.46 -5.95 -3.86
CA GLU A 167 12.54 -4.48 -3.77
C GLU A 167 11.22 -3.82 -4.17
N ALA A 168 10.58 -4.29 -5.26
CA ALA A 168 9.27 -3.82 -5.68
C ALA A 168 8.19 -4.02 -4.61
N ARG A 169 8.21 -5.18 -3.93
CA ARG A 169 7.23 -5.54 -2.90
C ARG A 169 7.35 -4.64 -1.67
N GLU A 170 8.57 -4.29 -1.24
CA GLU A 170 8.76 -3.36 -0.13
C GLU A 170 8.12 -1.99 -0.43
N HIS A 171 8.34 -1.45 -1.63
CA HIS A 171 7.70 -0.20 -2.04
C HIS A 171 6.17 -0.33 -2.23
N ALA A 172 5.71 -1.43 -2.81
CA ALA A 172 4.30 -1.65 -3.06
C ALA A 172 3.50 -1.86 -1.76
N MET A 173 4.09 -2.43 -0.72
CA MET A 173 3.41 -2.63 0.56
C MET A 173 3.01 -1.29 1.21
N ASP A 174 3.84 -0.26 1.01
CA ASP A 174 3.64 1.08 1.55
C ASP A 174 2.83 2.02 0.64
N ALA A 175 2.43 1.56 -0.56
CA ALA A 175 1.63 2.34 -1.48
C ALA A 175 0.13 2.32 -1.11
N GLY A 176 -0.56 3.44 -1.31
CA GLY A 176 -1.93 3.65 -0.82
C GLY A 176 -3.01 2.88 -1.56
N SER A 177 -2.99 2.96 -2.89
CA SER A 177 -4.00 2.34 -3.75
C SER A 177 -3.49 1.09 -4.46
N SER A 178 -4.40 0.17 -4.80
CA SER A 178 -4.08 -1.00 -5.63
C SER A 178 -3.33 -0.62 -6.91
N LYS A 179 -3.75 0.48 -7.56
CA LYS A 179 -3.12 1.00 -8.77
C LYS A 179 -1.65 1.36 -8.53
N GLU A 180 -1.32 2.02 -7.43
CA GLU A 180 0.06 2.38 -7.10
C GLU A 180 0.89 1.15 -6.74
N LYS A 181 0.32 0.17 -6.03
CA LYS A 181 0.97 -1.12 -5.76
C LYS A 181 1.38 -1.81 -7.05
N HIS A 182 0.46 -1.93 -7.99
CA HIS A 182 0.74 -2.50 -9.31
C HIS A 182 1.72 -1.63 -10.12
N GLY A 183 1.66 -0.31 -9.97
CA GLY A 183 2.60 0.62 -10.58
C GLY A 183 4.05 0.36 -10.17
N TRP A 184 4.29 0.11 -8.88
CA TRP A 184 5.63 -0.27 -8.39
C TRP A 184 6.11 -1.56 -9.04
N PHE A 185 5.32 -2.64 -9.02
CA PHE A 185 5.70 -3.87 -9.72
C PHE A 185 5.90 -3.66 -11.22
N GLY A 186 5.09 -2.84 -11.88
CA GLY A 186 5.25 -2.49 -13.30
C GLY A 186 6.61 -1.85 -13.60
N LYS A 187 7.05 -0.90 -12.77
CA LYS A 187 8.37 -0.26 -12.88
C LYS A 187 9.50 -1.29 -12.79
N TYR A 188 9.43 -2.21 -11.83
CA TYR A 188 10.45 -3.24 -11.64
C TYR A 188 10.41 -4.33 -12.71
N LYS A 189 9.24 -4.70 -13.24
CA LYS A 189 9.13 -5.58 -14.42
C LYS A 189 9.79 -4.95 -15.65
N GLY A 190 9.62 -3.63 -15.85
CA GLY A 190 10.36 -2.90 -16.88
C GLY A 190 11.88 -2.98 -16.70
N ARG A 191 12.37 -2.81 -15.46
CA ARG A 191 13.79 -2.96 -15.12
C ARG A 191 14.30 -4.38 -15.42
N ILE A 192 13.52 -5.41 -15.07
CA ILE A 192 13.83 -6.81 -15.32
C ILE A 192 13.90 -7.08 -16.83
N ASN A 193 12.92 -6.60 -17.60
CA ASN A 193 12.90 -6.78 -19.04
C ASN A 193 14.13 -6.14 -19.71
N ASN A 194 14.49 -4.93 -19.31
CA ASN A 194 15.70 -4.26 -19.79
C ASN A 194 16.98 -5.04 -19.45
N TYR A 195 17.04 -5.66 -18.27
CA TYR A 195 18.15 -6.53 -17.90
C TYR A 195 18.22 -7.78 -18.79
N LEU A 196 17.11 -8.51 -18.93
CA LEU A 196 17.07 -9.74 -19.73
C LEU A 196 17.35 -9.49 -21.22
N SER A 197 16.86 -8.39 -21.79
CA SER A 197 17.21 -8.02 -23.17
C SER A 197 18.70 -7.78 -23.35
N LYS A 198 19.38 -7.19 -22.35
CA LYS A 198 20.85 -7.06 -22.37
C LYS A 198 21.58 -8.39 -22.20
N GLN A 199 20.92 -9.40 -21.62
CA GLN A 199 21.43 -10.78 -21.53
C GLN A 199 21.17 -11.58 -22.81
N GLY A 200 20.58 -10.98 -23.85
CA GLY A 200 20.34 -11.61 -25.15
C GLY A 200 18.96 -12.24 -25.32
N TYR A 201 18.03 -12.09 -24.38
CA TYR A 201 16.66 -12.56 -24.56
C TYR A 201 15.86 -11.65 -25.51
N ASP A 202 15.25 -12.25 -26.53
CA ASP A 202 14.17 -11.62 -27.29
C ASP A 202 12.83 -11.87 -26.59
N LEU A 203 12.46 -10.97 -25.69
CA LEU A 203 11.25 -11.13 -24.87
C LEU A 203 9.95 -11.15 -25.69
N ASN A 204 9.93 -10.57 -26.89
CA ASN A 204 8.75 -10.64 -27.76
C ASN A 204 8.59 -12.04 -28.34
N LYS A 205 9.70 -12.62 -28.82
CA LYS A 205 9.72 -14.00 -29.29
C LYS A 205 9.40 -14.98 -28.16
N GLU A 206 10.07 -14.84 -27.02
CA GLU A 206 9.86 -15.72 -25.86
C GLU A 206 8.42 -15.67 -25.35
N SER A 207 7.80 -14.48 -25.33
CA SER A 207 6.40 -14.33 -24.98
C SER A 207 5.49 -15.06 -25.97
N LYS A 208 5.73 -14.93 -27.28
CA LYS A 208 4.95 -15.64 -28.30
C LYS A 208 5.07 -17.16 -28.15
N ASP A 209 6.29 -17.66 -28.07
CA ASP A 209 6.57 -19.09 -27.92
C ASP A 209 5.94 -19.63 -26.62
N TRP A 210 5.96 -18.84 -25.55
CA TRP A 210 5.31 -19.19 -24.29
C TRP A 210 3.79 -19.31 -24.41
N HIS A 211 3.12 -18.39 -25.12
CA HIS A 211 1.67 -18.48 -25.36
C HIS A 211 1.32 -19.77 -26.13
N GLU A 212 2.11 -20.13 -27.14
CA GLU A 212 1.92 -21.39 -27.88
C GLU A 212 2.08 -22.61 -26.95
N ARG A 213 3.10 -22.63 -26.07
CA ARG A 213 3.27 -23.69 -25.06
C ARG A 213 2.10 -23.76 -24.07
N VAL A 214 1.59 -22.61 -23.62
CA VAL A 214 0.41 -22.56 -22.73
C VAL A 214 -0.82 -23.12 -23.44
N GLU A 215 -1.09 -22.70 -24.67
CA GLU A 215 -2.26 -23.17 -25.44
C GLU A 215 -2.21 -24.69 -25.66
N GLN A 216 -1.05 -25.24 -25.99
CA GLN A 216 -0.86 -26.68 -26.15
C GLN A 216 -1.11 -27.45 -24.84
N ARG A 217 -0.59 -26.94 -23.71
CA ARG A 217 -0.83 -27.53 -22.38
C ARG A 217 -2.32 -27.53 -22.01
N GLU A 218 -3.04 -26.45 -22.31
CA GLU A 218 -4.48 -26.38 -22.03
C GLU A 218 -5.31 -27.29 -22.93
N LYS A 219 -4.92 -27.46 -24.20
CA LYS A 219 -5.56 -28.44 -25.10
C LYS A 219 -5.36 -29.87 -24.63
N ALA A 220 -4.17 -30.21 -24.11
CA ALA A 220 -3.86 -31.55 -23.61
C ALA A 220 -4.55 -31.91 -22.28
N LYS A 221 -5.11 -30.92 -21.57
CA LYS A 221 -5.90 -31.13 -20.34
C LYS A 221 -7.37 -31.40 -20.60
N LYS A 222 -7.86 -31.15 -21.83
CA LYS A 222 -9.23 -31.40 -22.26
C LYS A 222 -9.34 -32.79 -22.88
#